data_AF-A0A931ANU0-F1
#
_entry.id   AF-A0A931ANU0-F1
#
_cell.length_a   1.000
_cell.length_b   1.000
_cell.length_c   1.000
_cell.angle_alpha   90.00
_cell.angle_beta   90.00
_cell.angle_gamma   90.00
#
_symmetry.space_group_name_H-M   'P 1'
#
loop_
_entity.id
_entity.type
_entity.pdbx_description
1 polymer ?
#
loop_
_entity_poly.entity_id
_entity_poly.type
_entity_poly.pdbx_seq_one_letter_code
_entity_poly.pdbx_strand_id
1 'polypeptide(L)'
;MILFFTNRSLILKTISFSIKFVLISIFFISCSNTHYTGKLVNNGKIKHLKNNYVKTKLTENKILSEPCINGSNIYILDHKGFLIAFSLSDQKILWKSKILADDIGQFNMMIGNIIYDSGKLYVSNGSQFLFVFDAMQGYEIIRKKFPSPIMHQILVKQDDKIIVQTSDGHVISYDFKNMQNDWIYCKEVKSISQVFTDSVSILGQDFILLTLNGTELLCLEKSSGNEIWKLDLESNIGPLKVSLFLHDMQKIIIEDFLFILLSSGDIIKIDLHSGQKISSQNFYPVKSLKNFGGKIFLLQDNLFLMLNPKDLQVLAKFDLLNLLKKKEVLNSMLGRFDEINNKLYFYVLSNKGNLFEFNVKNSIFLLSQQKISKNIRNIFLHRGKIHFLSNNSIFYNIN
;
A
#
# COMPACT_ATOMS: atom_id res chain seq x y z
N MET A 1 -60.57 7.14 74.41
CA MET A 1 -60.38 5.71 74.13
C MET A 1 -59.02 5.57 73.45
N ILE A 2 -57.93 5.44 74.21
CA ILE A 2 -57.24 4.16 74.52
C ILE A 2 -56.62 3.61 73.22
N LEU A 3 -55.34 3.93 72.91
CA LEU A 3 -54.11 3.13 73.17
C LEU A 3 -53.97 1.96 72.15
N PHE A 4 -52.83 1.51 71.61
CA PHE A 4 -51.40 1.51 71.98
C PHE A 4 -50.57 1.22 70.69
N PHE A 5 -49.37 1.81 70.59
CA PHE A 5 -48.10 1.33 70.01
C PHE A 5 -48.07 0.18 68.96
N THR A 6 -47.33 0.38 67.86
CA THR A 6 -45.96 -0.15 67.72
C THR A 6 -45.24 0.38 66.48
N ASN A 7 -43.94 0.55 66.70
CA ASN A 7 -42.93 1.17 65.87
C ASN A 7 -42.28 0.12 64.97
N ARG A 8 -41.76 0.60 63.83
CA ARG A 8 -40.51 0.18 63.17
C ARG A 8 -40.41 -1.20 62.50
N SER A 9 -39.79 -1.12 61.32
CA SER A 9 -39.08 -2.18 60.59
C SER A 9 -39.90 -3.37 60.14
N LEU A 10 -40.51 -3.27 58.96
CA LEU A 10 -40.58 -4.34 57.95
C LEU A 10 -41.42 -3.79 56.78
N ILE A 11 -40.74 -3.37 55.71
CA ILE A 11 -41.15 -3.20 54.29
C ILE A 11 -40.12 -2.22 53.72
N LEU A 12 -38.90 -2.73 53.56
CA LEU A 12 -37.77 -2.20 52.77
C LEU A 12 -36.61 -3.16 52.99
N LYS A 13 -36.78 -4.43 52.61
CA LYS A 13 -35.73 -5.46 52.60
C LYS A 13 -36.18 -6.71 51.84
N THR A 14 -36.25 -6.61 50.52
CA THR A 14 -36.13 -7.75 49.58
C THR A 14 -35.88 -7.22 48.16
N ILE A 15 -34.86 -6.35 48.01
CA ILE A 15 -34.14 -6.19 46.73
C ILE A 15 -32.66 -6.14 47.10
N SER A 16 -32.11 -7.31 47.41
CA SER A 16 -30.71 -7.49 47.77
C SER A 16 -29.86 -7.63 46.51
N PHE A 17 -28.91 -6.71 46.36
CA PHE A 17 -27.50 -7.02 46.09
C PHE A 17 -27.17 -8.04 44.99
N SER A 18 -26.72 -7.54 43.84
CA SER A 18 -25.31 -7.65 43.43
C SER A 18 -25.12 -7.09 42.03
N ILE A 19 -24.74 -5.81 41.97
CA ILE A 19 -24.07 -5.23 40.81
C ILE A 19 -22.71 -5.92 40.72
N LYS A 20 -22.60 -6.93 39.85
CA LYS A 20 -21.32 -7.57 39.54
C LYS A 20 -20.46 -6.56 38.79
N PHE A 21 -19.60 -5.88 39.56
CA PHE A 21 -18.28 -5.44 39.10
C PHE A 21 -17.61 -6.62 38.38
N VAL A 22 -17.50 -6.55 37.05
CA VAL A 22 -16.44 -7.28 36.35
C VAL A 22 -15.22 -6.37 36.42
N LEU A 23 -14.50 -6.49 37.54
CA LEU A 23 -13.10 -6.10 37.63
C LEU A 23 -12.34 -6.99 36.65
N ILE A 24 -12.12 -6.50 35.43
CA ILE A 24 -10.99 -6.98 34.63
C ILE A 24 -9.77 -6.39 35.32
N SER A 25 -9.17 -7.20 36.17
CA SER A 25 -7.82 -7.04 36.67
C SER A 25 -6.89 -6.88 35.47
N ILE A 26 -6.54 -5.62 35.16
CA ILE A 26 -5.37 -5.31 34.34
C ILE A 26 -4.18 -5.69 35.22
N PHE A 27 -3.77 -6.95 35.13
CA PHE A 27 -2.43 -7.35 35.53
C PHE A 27 -1.47 -6.59 34.61
N PHE A 28 -0.92 -5.50 35.12
CA PHE A 28 0.37 -4.99 34.67
C PHE A 28 1.40 -6.08 35.00
N ILE A 29 1.54 -7.06 34.12
CA ILE A 29 2.82 -7.72 33.96
C ILE A 29 3.69 -6.68 33.27
N SER A 30 4.40 -5.92 34.09
CA SER A 30 5.56 -5.15 33.66
C SER A 30 6.61 -6.14 33.17
N CYS A 31 6.48 -6.61 31.94
CA CYS A 31 7.66 -7.05 31.21
C CYS A 31 8.49 -5.79 31.02
N SER A 32 9.62 -5.73 31.72
CA SER A 32 10.66 -4.73 31.55
C SER A 32 11.30 -4.88 30.18
N ASN A 33 10.54 -4.63 29.12
CA ASN A 33 11.08 -4.28 27.84
C ASN A 33 11.48 -2.81 27.94
N THR A 34 12.79 -2.58 27.99
CA THR A 34 13.39 -1.25 27.85
C THR A 34 13.03 -0.70 26.47
N HIS A 35 11.84 -0.12 26.34
CA HIS A 35 11.44 0.58 25.13
C HIS A 35 12.42 1.74 24.94
N TYR A 36 13.17 1.70 23.83
CA TYR A 36 14.07 2.77 23.49
C TYR A 36 13.21 3.96 23.03
N THR A 37 12.98 4.93 23.91
CA THR A 37 12.40 6.21 23.50
C THR A 37 13.49 6.96 22.74
N GLY A 38 13.52 6.76 21.42
CA GLY A 38 14.52 7.38 20.59
C GLY A 38 14.43 8.90 20.70
N LYS A 39 15.58 9.56 20.78
CA LYS A 39 15.67 11.00 21.01
C LYS A 39 15.17 11.74 19.77
N LEU A 40 14.19 12.62 19.91
CA LEU A 40 13.80 13.56 18.86
C LEU A 40 14.75 14.75 18.92
N VAL A 41 15.45 15.04 17.83
CA VAL A 41 16.43 16.14 17.81
C VAL A 41 16.03 17.14 16.73
N ASN A 42 15.60 18.31 17.16
CA ASN A 42 15.43 19.47 16.29
C ASN A 42 16.76 20.23 16.27
N ASN A 43 17.56 20.05 15.22
CA ASN A 43 18.86 20.70 15.04
C ASN A 43 18.74 22.19 14.65
N GLY A 44 17.91 22.96 15.34
CA GLY A 44 17.96 24.42 15.44
C GLY A 44 17.78 25.28 14.17
N LYS A 45 17.83 24.71 12.96
CA LYS A 45 17.60 25.41 11.69
C LYS A 45 16.86 24.46 10.75
N ILE A 46 15.53 24.44 10.83
CA ILE A 46 14.69 23.84 9.79
C ILE A 46 15.00 24.62 8.51
N LYS A 47 15.56 23.95 7.49
CA LYS A 47 15.75 24.58 6.18
C LYS A 47 14.37 24.77 5.56
N HIS A 48 13.86 25.99 5.60
CA HIS A 48 12.79 26.43 4.70
C HIS A 48 13.40 26.55 3.30
N LEU A 49 13.38 25.43 2.57
CA LEU A 49 13.83 25.40 1.19
C LEU A 49 12.82 26.15 0.32
N LYS A 50 13.32 26.95 -0.62
CA LYS A 50 12.46 27.56 -1.66
C LYS A 50 11.76 26.44 -2.43
N ASN A 51 10.51 26.70 -2.81
CA ASN A 51 9.70 25.76 -3.57
C ASN A 51 10.26 25.66 -4.99
N ASN A 52 11.11 24.66 -5.26
CA ASN A 52 11.72 24.43 -6.58
C ASN A 52 10.91 23.46 -7.45
N TYR A 53 9.65 23.23 -7.07
CA TYR A 53 8.75 22.34 -7.78
C TYR A 53 8.07 23.07 -8.92
N VAL A 54 8.27 22.57 -10.13
CA VAL A 54 7.48 22.98 -11.29
C VAL A 54 6.28 22.06 -11.43
N LYS A 55 5.11 22.67 -11.62
CA LYS A 55 3.86 21.98 -11.88
C LYS A 55 3.64 21.93 -13.38
N THR A 56 3.54 20.73 -13.94
CA THR A 56 3.11 20.51 -15.33
C THR A 56 1.80 19.73 -15.33
N LYS A 57 0.81 20.24 -16.05
CA LYS A 57 -0.45 19.53 -16.27
C LYS A 57 -0.21 18.41 -17.28
N LEU A 58 -0.51 17.17 -16.91
CA LEU A 58 -0.32 16.01 -17.79
C LEU A 58 -1.58 15.68 -18.58
N THR A 59 -2.76 15.89 -17.98
CA THR A 59 -4.05 15.61 -18.60
C THR A 59 -5.15 16.52 -18.08
N GLU A 60 -6.27 16.59 -18.80
CA GLU A 60 -7.53 17.19 -18.34
C GLU A 60 -8.29 16.28 -17.38
N ASN A 61 -7.95 14.99 -17.39
CA ASN A 61 -8.70 13.92 -16.77
C ASN A 61 -8.08 13.50 -15.43
N LYS A 62 -8.87 12.86 -14.57
CA LYS A 62 -8.34 12.16 -13.39
C LYS A 62 -7.41 11.02 -13.82
N ILE A 63 -6.18 11.02 -13.31
CA ILE A 63 -5.20 9.92 -13.42
C ILE A 63 -5.71 8.73 -12.59
N LEU A 64 -5.66 7.55 -13.20
CA LEU A 64 -6.08 6.28 -12.60
C LEU A 64 -4.90 5.45 -12.11
N SER A 65 -3.78 5.47 -12.83
CA SER A 65 -2.65 4.61 -12.51
C SER A 65 -1.73 5.19 -11.44
N GLU A 66 -1.02 4.29 -10.76
CA GLU A 66 0.27 4.66 -10.20
C GLU A 66 1.24 5.06 -11.33
N PRO A 67 2.19 5.99 -11.09
CA PRO A 67 3.17 6.34 -12.09
C PRO A 67 4.14 5.17 -12.31
N CYS A 68 4.27 4.72 -13.56
CA CYS A 68 5.35 3.80 -13.95
C CYS A 68 6.57 4.64 -14.34
N ILE A 69 7.73 4.34 -13.75
CA ILE A 69 8.94 5.15 -13.91
C ILE A 69 10.03 4.27 -14.51
N ASN A 70 10.62 4.70 -15.63
CA ASN A 70 11.80 4.08 -16.22
C ASN A 70 12.81 5.15 -16.61
N GLY A 71 13.99 5.13 -15.99
CA GLY A 71 14.95 6.22 -16.12
C GLY A 71 14.28 7.55 -15.78
N SER A 72 14.37 8.53 -16.67
CA SER A 72 13.72 9.85 -16.51
C SER A 72 12.32 9.94 -17.12
N ASN A 73 11.78 8.85 -17.67
CA ASN A 73 10.44 8.83 -18.25
C ASN A 73 9.42 8.33 -17.23
N ILE A 74 8.28 9.01 -17.18
CA ILE A 74 7.13 8.68 -16.36
C ILE A 74 5.96 8.38 -17.28
N TYR A 75 5.31 7.25 -17.06
CA TYR A 75 4.12 6.82 -17.79
C TYR A 75 2.93 6.79 -16.85
N ILE A 76 1.82 7.38 -17.30
CA ILE A 76 0.56 7.43 -16.55
C ILE A 76 -0.63 7.13 -17.47
N LEU A 77 -1.71 6.62 -16.89
CA LEU A 77 -2.99 6.38 -17.57
C LEU A 77 -4.09 7.20 -16.89
N ASP A 78 -4.88 7.92 -17.68
CA ASP A 78 -6.04 8.66 -17.21
C ASP A 78 -7.39 7.93 -17.39
N HIS A 79 -8.45 8.45 -16.76
CA HIS A 79 -9.78 7.82 -16.77
C HIS A 79 -10.50 7.87 -18.12
N LYS A 80 -9.97 8.62 -19.09
CA LYS A 80 -10.45 8.56 -20.47
C LYS A 80 -9.59 7.63 -21.31
N GLY A 81 -8.58 6.96 -20.74
CA GLY A 81 -7.73 6.04 -21.47
C GLY A 81 -6.64 6.70 -22.29
N PHE A 82 -6.19 7.90 -21.91
CA PHE A 82 -4.95 8.42 -22.45
C PHE A 82 -3.76 7.89 -21.67
N LEU A 83 -2.90 7.16 -22.36
CA LEU A 83 -1.56 6.79 -21.91
C LEU A 83 -0.62 7.95 -22.28
N ILE A 84 0.11 8.47 -21.30
CA ILE A 84 0.95 9.66 -21.47
C ILE A 84 2.36 9.33 -20.98
N ALA A 85 3.36 9.68 -21.79
CA ALA A 85 4.76 9.70 -21.38
C ALA A 85 5.23 11.13 -21.12
N PHE A 86 5.85 11.34 -19.97
CA PHE A 86 6.45 12.60 -19.56
C PHE A 86 7.93 12.40 -19.23
N SER A 87 8.80 13.24 -19.79
CA SER A 87 10.23 13.22 -19.47
C SER A 87 10.54 14.22 -18.37
N LEU A 88 11.14 13.74 -17.26
CA LEU A 88 11.69 14.57 -16.21
C LEU A 88 12.94 15.34 -16.65
N SER A 89 13.74 14.78 -17.58
CA SER A 89 14.95 15.46 -18.07
C SER A 89 14.59 16.61 -19.00
N ASP A 90 13.64 16.37 -19.91
CA ASP A 90 13.25 17.32 -20.95
C ASP A 90 12.09 18.21 -20.51
N GLN A 91 11.47 17.88 -19.37
CA GLN A 91 10.39 18.62 -18.73
C GLN A 91 9.15 18.80 -19.61
N LYS A 92 8.92 17.83 -20.51
CA LYS A 92 7.84 17.87 -21.51
C LYS A 92 7.15 16.52 -21.64
N ILE A 93 5.91 16.57 -22.13
CA ILE A 93 5.21 15.38 -22.61
C ILE A 93 5.93 14.92 -23.89
N LEU A 94 6.33 13.65 -23.92
CA LEU A 94 6.98 13.04 -25.08
C LEU A 94 5.94 12.62 -26.11
N TRP A 95 4.90 11.92 -25.66
CA TRP A 95 3.80 11.46 -26.48
C TRP A 95 2.55 11.24 -25.62
N LYS A 96 1.40 11.18 -26.31
CA LYS A 96 0.10 10.89 -25.72
C LYS A 96 -0.68 10.00 -26.67
N SER A 97 -1.11 8.85 -26.19
CA SER A 97 -1.77 7.84 -26.98
C SER A 97 -3.11 7.49 -26.37
N LYS A 98 -4.13 7.41 -27.23
CA LYS A 98 -5.47 7.05 -26.81
C LYS A 98 -5.65 5.55 -26.96
N ILE A 99 -5.96 4.87 -25.87
CA ILE A 99 -6.46 3.51 -25.92
C ILE A 99 -7.88 3.59 -26.49
N LEU A 100 -8.05 3.12 -27.72
CA LEU A 100 -9.34 3.11 -28.38
C LEU A 100 -10.21 2.02 -27.75
N ALA A 101 -11.38 2.47 -27.33
CA ALA A 101 -12.37 1.72 -26.60
C ALA A 101 -13.34 1.09 -27.60
N ASP A 102 -12.91 0.09 -28.36
CA ASP A 102 -13.83 -0.53 -29.32
C ASP A 102 -14.97 -1.30 -28.60
N ASP A 103 -14.76 -1.68 -27.33
CA ASP A 103 -15.68 -2.51 -26.53
C ASP A 103 -15.75 -2.12 -25.03
N ILE A 104 -15.74 -0.83 -24.65
CA ILE A 104 -16.03 -0.46 -23.24
C ILE A 104 -17.53 -0.61 -22.98
N GLY A 105 -17.97 -1.85 -22.82
CA GLY A 105 -19.29 -2.16 -22.27
C GLY A 105 -19.34 -1.71 -20.82
N GLN A 106 -20.00 -0.58 -20.55
CA GLN A 106 -20.55 -0.06 -19.27
C GLN A 106 -19.66 -0.04 -18.00
N PHE A 107 -18.53 -0.73 -17.94
CA PHE A 107 -17.51 -0.58 -16.90
C PHE A 107 -16.60 0.57 -17.31
N ASN A 108 -16.93 1.78 -16.84
CA ASN A 108 -16.01 2.92 -16.86
C ASN A 108 -14.63 2.46 -16.37
N MET A 109 -13.53 2.82 -17.07
CA MET A 109 -12.16 2.48 -16.66
C MET A 109 -11.96 2.81 -15.17
N MET A 110 -11.86 1.79 -14.32
CA MET A 110 -11.83 1.97 -12.85
C MET A 110 -10.41 2.01 -12.30
N ILE A 111 -9.48 1.31 -12.96
CA ILE A 111 -8.10 1.05 -12.51
C ILE A 111 -7.16 1.24 -13.71
N GLY A 112 -5.91 1.62 -13.45
CA GLY A 112 -4.86 1.65 -14.46
C GLY A 112 -3.57 1.04 -13.93
N ASN A 113 -3.05 0.00 -14.58
CA ASN A 113 -1.76 -0.56 -14.27
C ASN A 113 -0.84 -0.39 -15.48
N ILE A 114 0.40 0.03 -15.23
CA ILE A 114 1.42 0.22 -16.26
C ILE A 114 2.71 -0.42 -15.76
N ILE A 115 3.29 -1.29 -16.58
CA ILE A 115 4.58 -1.90 -16.30
C ILE A 115 5.49 -1.67 -17.49
N TYR A 116 6.69 -1.17 -17.21
CA TYR A 116 7.74 -1.06 -18.19
C TYR A 116 8.63 -2.30 -18.14
N ASP A 117 8.89 -2.92 -19.28
CA ASP A 117 9.98 -3.87 -19.45
C ASP A 117 10.54 -3.80 -20.87
N SER A 118 11.87 -3.77 -20.97
CA SER A 118 12.61 -3.93 -22.23
C SER A 118 12.10 -3.06 -23.39
N GLY A 119 11.77 -1.79 -23.11
CA GLY A 119 11.29 -0.82 -24.11
C GLY A 119 9.79 -0.88 -24.41
N LYS A 120 9.03 -1.73 -23.71
CA LYS A 120 7.58 -1.88 -23.87
C LYS A 120 6.84 -1.45 -22.61
N LEU A 121 5.62 -0.95 -22.79
CA LEU A 121 4.68 -0.66 -21.72
C LEU A 121 3.50 -1.63 -21.79
N TYR A 122 3.34 -2.44 -20.76
CA TYR A 122 2.22 -3.34 -20.58
C TYR A 122 1.16 -2.63 -19.76
N VAL A 123 -0.02 -2.44 -20.34
CA VAL A 123 -1.07 -1.58 -19.80
C VAL A 123 -2.36 -2.37 -19.68
N SER A 124 -2.94 -2.37 -18.48
CA SER A 124 -4.35 -2.75 -18.26
C SER A 124 -5.12 -1.58 -17.66
N ASN A 125 -6.41 -1.57 -17.94
CA ASN A 125 -7.32 -0.48 -17.61
C ASN A 125 -8.63 -0.94 -16.95
N GLY A 126 -8.62 -2.14 -16.38
CA GLY A 126 -9.82 -2.81 -15.86
C GLY A 126 -10.75 -3.39 -16.94
N SER A 127 -10.35 -3.39 -18.22
CA SER A 127 -11.03 -4.13 -19.27
C SER A 127 -10.45 -5.55 -19.43
N GLN A 128 -11.03 -6.34 -20.33
CA GLN A 128 -10.52 -7.66 -20.72
C GLN A 128 -9.24 -7.60 -21.57
N PHE A 129 -8.74 -6.40 -21.88
CA PHE A 129 -7.61 -6.24 -22.79
C PHE A 129 -6.31 -5.92 -22.04
N LEU A 130 -5.25 -6.62 -22.44
CA LEU A 130 -3.87 -6.21 -22.22
C LEU A 130 -3.39 -5.47 -23.48
N PHE A 131 -2.91 -4.25 -23.29
CA PHE A 131 -2.32 -3.45 -24.35
C PHE A 131 -0.81 -3.40 -24.15
N VAL A 132 -0.06 -3.48 -25.24
CA VAL A 132 1.40 -3.29 -25.23
C VAL A 132 1.73 -2.13 -26.13
N PHE A 133 2.44 -1.15 -25.59
CA PHE A 133 2.88 0.04 -26.31
C PHE A 133 4.40 0.07 -26.42
N ASP A 134 4.89 0.64 -27.51
CA ASP A 134 6.29 1.04 -27.59
C ASP A 134 6.53 2.20 -26.61
N ALA A 135 7.47 2.04 -25.68
CA ALA A 135 7.69 3.04 -24.63
C ALA A 135 8.29 4.35 -25.18
N MET A 136 9.00 4.29 -26.30
CA MET A 136 9.68 5.44 -26.90
C MET A 136 8.72 6.25 -27.78
N GLN A 137 7.94 5.60 -28.64
CA GLN A 137 7.10 6.24 -29.63
C GLN A 137 5.62 6.32 -29.20
N GLY A 138 5.18 5.47 -28.28
CA GLY A 138 3.82 5.48 -27.76
C GLY A 138 2.77 4.85 -28.68
N TYR A 139 3.15 4.16 -29.76
CA TYR A 139 2.16 3.43 -30.57
C TYR A 139 1.85 2.05 -29.96
N GLU A 140 0.62 1.58 -30.16
CA GLU A 140 0.18 0.26 -29.74
C GLU A 140 0.84 -0.81 -30.62
N ILE A 141 1.53 -1.77 -30.00
CA ILE A 141 2.20 -2.91 -30.66
C ILE A 141 1.27 -4.12 -30.65
N ILE A 142 0.66 -4.42 -29.50
CA ILE A 142 -0.15 -5.62 -29.28
C ILE A 142 -1.42 -5.27 -28.51
N ARG A 143 -2.52 -5.89 -28.92
CA ARG A 143 -3.78 -5.96 -28.16
C ARG A 143 -4.18 -7.40 -27.97
N LYS A 144 -4.24 -7.86 -26.72
CA LYS A 144 -4.66 -9.22 -26.37
C LYS A 144 -5.93 -9.18 -25.52
N LYS A 145 -6.97 -9.88 -25.96
CA LYS A 145 -8.19 -10.11 -25.19
C LYS A 145 -8.03 -11.33 -24.29
N PHE A 146 -8.37 -11.19 -23.02
CA PHE A 146 -8.46 -12.22 -22.00
C PHE A 146 -9.93 -12.61 -21.76
N PRO A 147 -10.21 -13.79 -21.15
CA PRO A 147 -11.59 -14.25 -20.92
C PRO A 147 -12.41 -13.31 -20.03
N SER A 148 -11.76 -12.63 -19.09
CA SER A 148 -12.37 -11.76 -18.09
C SER A 148 -11.51 -10.51 -17.81
N PRO A 149 -12.11 -9.44 -17.26
CA PRO A 149 -11.39 -8.19 -17.01
C PRO A 149 -10.10 -8.33 -16.19
N ILE A 150 -9.07 -7.59 -16.56
CA ILE A 150 -7.78 -7.53 -15.85
C ILE A 150 -7.87 -6.41 -14.80
N MET A 151 -8.30 -6.77 -13.59
CA MET A 151 -8.52 -5.82 -12.48
C MET A 151 -7.33 -5.71 -11.53
N HIS A 152 -6.43 -6.68 -11.54
CA HIS A 152 -5.29 -6.76 -10.62
C HIS A 152 -3.98 -6.28 -11.30
N GLN A 153 -2.93 -6.12 -10.49
CA GLN A 153 -1.61 -5.76 -10.99
C GLN A 153 -1.05 -6.90 -11.87
N ILE A 154 -0.60 -6.54 -13.09
CA ILE A 154 0.11 -7.47 -13.98
C ILE A 154 1.47 -7.79 -13.34
N LEU A 155 2.00 -9.00 -13.47
CA LEU A 155 3.37 -9.32 -13.07
C LEU A 155 4.22 -9.61 -14.31
N VAL A 156 5.39 -8.96 -14.41
CA VAL A 156 6.26 -9.04 -15.59
C VAL A 156 7.69 -9.47 -15.22
N LYS A 157 8.17 -10.43 -16.03
CA LYS A 157 9.54 -10.89 -16.37
C LYS A 157 10.20 -12.06 -15.61
N GLN A 158 10.25 -13.18 -16.33
CA GLN A 158 11.45 -13.84 -16.88
C GLN A 158 11.06 -14.39 -18.28
N ASP A 159 11.97 -14.38 -19.26
CA ASP A 159 11.79 -14.98 -20.61
C ASP A 159 10.57 -14.53 -21.43
N ASP A 160 10.22 -13.24 -21.42
CA ASP A 160 9.07 -12.68 -22.16
C ASP A 160 7.69 -13.20 -21.72
N LYS A 161 7.61 -13.79 -20.52
CA LYS A 161 6.34 -14.22 -19.92
C LYS A 161 5.67 -13.08 -19.15
N ILE A 162 4.36 -13.00 -19.30
CA ILE A 162 3.51 -12.12 -18.50
C ILE A 162 2.50 -12.95 -17.75
N ILE A 163 2.40 -12.67 -16.46
CA ILE A 163 1.40 -13.26 -15.60
C ILE A 163 0.29 -12.24 -15.43
N VAL A 164 -0.91 -12.63 -15.86
CA VAL A 164 -2.12 -11.82 -15.78
C VAL A 164 -3.09 -12.48 -14.81
N GLN A 165 -3.61 -11.70 -13.88
CA GLN A 165 -4.71 -12.12 -13.03
C GLN A 165 -6.01 -11.41 -13.45
N THR A 166 -7.03 -12.19 -13.76
CA THR A 166 -8.35 -11.69 -14.17
C THR A 166 -9.32 -11.60 -13.00
N SER A 167 -10.43 -10.89 -13.18
CA SER A 167 -11.45 -10.64 -12.14
C SER A 167 -12.21 -11.88 -11.69
N ASP A 168 -12.22 -12.93 -12.52
CA ASP A 168 -12.82 -14.23 -12.22
C ASP A 168 -11.81 -15.21 -11.59
N GLY A 169 -10.66 -14.71 -11.10
CA GLY A 169 -9.71 -15.50 -10.32
C GLY A 169 -8.75 -16.36 -11.13
N HIS A 170 -8.77 -16.30 -12.47
CA HIS A 170 -7.73 -16.97 -13.28
C HIS A 170 -6.39 -16.26 -13.14
N VAL A 171 -5.33 -17.05 -13.03
CA VAL A 171 -3.94 -16.59 -13.19
C VAL A 171 -3.38 -17.24 -14.43
N ILE A 172 -3.00 -16.44 -15.41
CA ILE A 172 -2.62 -16.90 -16.75
C ILE A 172 -1.19 -16.47 -17.01
N SER A 173 -0.31 -17.42 -17.33
CA SER A 173 0.99 -17.11 -17.93
C SER A 173 0.85 -17.06 -19.43
N TYR A 174 1.26 -15.93 -20.02
CA TYR A 174 1.22 -15.66 -21.43
C TYR A 174 2.62 -15.45 -21.98
N ASP A 175 3.02 -16.24 -22.97
CA ASP A 175 4.28 -16.09 -23.70
C ASP A 175 4.10 -15.09 -24.85
N PHE A 176 4.82 -13.97 -24.77
CA PHE A 176 4.81 -12.93 -25.81
C PHE A 176 5.52 -13.31 -27.09
N LYS A 177 6.43 -14.29 -27.08
CA LYS A 177 7.11 -14.74 -28.30
C LYS A 177 6.16 -15.52 -29.19
N ASN A 178 5.44 -16.46 -28.60
CA ASN A 178 4.56 -17.38 -29.34
C ASN A 178 3.08 -16.97 -29.30
N MET A 179 2.76 -15.91 -28.54
CA MET A 179 1.40 -15.37 -28.39
C MET A 179 0.39 -16.38 -27.83
N GLN A 180 0.85 -17.35 -27.03
CA GLN A 180 0.06 -18.44 -26.44
C GLN A 180 0.13 -18.43 -24.91
N ASN A 181 -0.84 -19.10 -24.27
CA ASN A 181 -0.81 -19.30 -22.83
C ASN A 181 0.09 -20.50 -22.52
N ASP A 182 1.04 -20.34 -21.61
CA ASP A 182 1.88 -21.46 -21.15
C ASP A 182 1.12 -22.37 -20.19
N TRP A 183 0.46 -21.74 -19.22
CA TRP A 183 -0.31 -22.40 -18.20
C TRP A 183 -1.40 -21.46 -17.69
N ILE A 184 -2.44 -22.06 -17.12
CA ILE A 184 -3.55 -21.34 -16.50
C ILE A 184 -3.83 -22.01 -15.17
N TYR A 185 -3.80 -21.23 -14.09
CA TYR A 185 -4.38 -21.63 -12.82
C TYR A 185 -5.84 -21.18 -12.79
N CYS A 186 -6.75 -22.14 -12.65
CA CYS A 186 -8.19 -21.90 -12.51
C CYS A 186 -8.66 -22.36 -11.15
N LYS A 187 -9.44 -21.50 -10.48
CA LYS A 187 -10.21 -21.87 -9.30
C LYS A 187 -11.63 -21.33 -9.46
N GLU A 188 -12.62 -22.16 -9.15
CA GLU A 188 -14.01 -21.71 -9.11
C GLU A 188 -14.17 -20.60 -8.07
N VAL A 189 -14.41 -19.37 -8.54
CA VAL A 189 -14.69 -18.24 -7.66
C VAL A 189 -16.16 -18.31 -7.25
N LYS A 190 -16.41 -18.69 -6.00
CA LYS A 190 -17.77 -18.86 -5.44
C LYS A 190 -18.53 -17.54 -5.23
N SER A 191 -17.85 -16.39 -5.25
CA SER A 191 -18.50 -15.06 -5.15
C SER A 191 -17.69 -13.97 -5.85
N ILE A 192 -18.36 -13.19 -6.71
CA ILE A 192 -17.81 -12.06 -7.48
C ILE A 192 -17.69 -10.77 -6.61
N SER A 193 -18.13 -10.80 -5.35
CA SER A 193 -18.27 -9.58 -4.53
C SER A 193 -16.96 -8.94 -4.02
N GLN A 194 -15.79 -9.51 -4.30
CA GLN A 194 -14.49 -9.08 -3.70
C GLN A 194 -13.43 -8.57 -4.71
N VAL A 195 -13.83 -8.35 -5.97
CA VAL A 195 -12.96 -8.04 -7.13
C VAL A 195 -12.24 -6.68 -7.05
N PHE A 196 -12.55 -5.82 -6.06
CA PHE A 196 -12.05 -4.44 -5.98
C PHE A 196 -10.86 -4.24 -5.01
N THR A 197 -10.20 -5.32 -4.59
CA THR A 197 -9.17 -5.26 -3.55
C THR A 197 -7.77 -5.11 -4.15
N ASP A 198 -6.93 -4.30 -3.50
CA ASP A 198 -5.51 -4.21 -3.89
C ASP A 198 -4.85 -5.54 -3.60
N SER A 199 -4.18 -6.10 -4.61
CA SER A 199 -3.61 -7.44 -4.56
C SER A 199 -2.16 -7.42 -4.10
N VAL A 200 -1.78 -8.37 -3.26
CA VAL A 200 -0.38 -8.76 -3.15
C VAL A 200 0.00 -9.41 -4.47
N SER A 201 1.10 -8.96 -5.06
CA SER A 201 1.65 -9.49 -6.30
C SER A 201 3.17 -9.42 -6.20
N ILE A 202 3.80 -10.58 -6.04
CA ILE A 202 5.25 -10.69 -5.89
C ILE A 202 5.74 -11.73 -6.90
N LEU A 203 6.73 -11.33 -7.68
CA LEU A 203 7.45 -12.22 -8.56
C LEU A 203 8.77 -12.61 -7.88
N GLY A 204 8.84 -13.83 -7.38
CA GLY A 204 10.08 -14.44 -6.89
C GLY A 204 10.92 -15.00 -8.04
N GLN A 205 12.04 -15.64 -7.68
CA GLN A 205 12.89 -16.32 -8.66
C GLN A 205 12.12 -17.46 -9.35
N ASP A 206 11.60 -18.39 -8.54
CA ASP A 206 10.91 -19.61 -9.01
C ASP A 206 9.42 -19.67 -8.63
N PHE A 207 8.91 -18.66 -7.91
CA PHE A 207 7.53 -18.61 -7.46
C PHE A 207 6.85 -17.28 -7.78
N ILE A 208 5.53 -17.32 -7.80
CA ILE A 208 4.65 -16.17 -7.93
C ILE A 208 3.73 -16.16 -6.71
N LEU A 209 3.67 -15.02 -6.02
CA LEU A 209 2.76 -14.84 -4.90
C LEU A 209 1.67 -13.83 -5.28
N LEU A 210 0.41 -14.25 -5.17
CA LEU A 210 -0.74 -13.43 -5.55
C LEU A 210 -1.85 -13.53 -4.51
N THR A 211 -2.61 -12.46 -4.32
CA THR A 211 -3.89 -12.53 -3.59
C THR A 211 -5.02 -12.90 -4.56
N LEU A 212 -5.76 -13.97 -4.26
CA LEU A 212 -6.99 -14.34 -4.97
C LEU A 212 -8.21 -13.91 -4.15
N ASN A 213 -9.22 -13.38 -4.85
CA ASN A 213 -10.53 -12.99 -4.30
C ASN A 213 -10.44 -12.08 -3.06
N GLY A 214 -9.33 -11.37 -2.88
CA GLY A 214 -9.03 -10.56 -1.70
C GLY A 214 -8.66 -11.35 -0.43
N THR A 215 -9.18 -12.57 -0.24
CA THR A 215 -9.06 -13.28 1.05
C THR A 215 -8.01 -14.38 1.06
N GLU A 216 -7.52 -14.84 -0.09
CA GLU A 216 -6.58 -15.96 -0.16
C GLU A 216 -5.22 -15.49 -0.67
N LEU A 217 -4.16 -15.85 0.03
CA LEU A 217 -2.79 -15.69 -0.45
C LEU A 217 -2.34 -17.00 -1.10
N LEU A 218 -1.97 -16.94 -2.37
CA LEU A 218 -1.60 -18.09 -3.18
C LEU A 218 -0.15 -17.96 -3.62
N CYS A 219 0.62 -19.03 -3.44
CA CYS A 219 1.95 -19.19 -3.97
C CYS A 219 1.94 -20.25 -5.07
N LEU A 220 2.35 -19.86 -6.28
CA LEU A 220 2.42 -20.72 -7.45
C LEU A 220 3.87 -20.91 -7.88
N GLU A 221 4.20 -22.08 -8.39
CA GLU A 221 5.43 -22.31 -9.13
C GLU A 221 5.38 -21.50 -10.43
N LYS A 222 6.40 -20.69 -10.68
CA LYS A 222 6.43 -19.76 -11.81
C LYS A 222 6.45 -20.46 -13.17
N SER A 223 7.08 -21.63 -13.26
CA SER A 223 7.28 -22.39 -14.49
C SER A 223 5.99 -23.07 -14.98
N SER A 224 5.20 -23.62 -14.04
CA SER A 224 4.07 -24.51 -14.32
C SER A 224 2.70 -23.96 -13.90
N GLY A 225 2.67 -22.98 -13.00
CA GLY A 225 1.45 -22.50 -12.36
C GLY A 225 0.90 -23.41 -11.26
N ASN A 226 1.66 -24.44 -10.85
CA ASN A 226 1.23 -25.36 -9.79
C ASN A 226 1.19 -24.67 -8.43
N GLU A 227 0.18 -24.99 -7.62
CA GLU A 227 0.07 -24.49 -6.23
C GLU A 227 1.17 -25.09 -5.36
N ILE A 228 2.04 -24.22 -4.81
CA ILE A 228 3.04 -24.58 -3.81
C ILE A 228 2.38 -24.60 -2.43
N TRP A 229 1.70 -23.51 -2.09
CA TRP A 229 0.92 -23.39 -0.87
C TRP A 229 -0.15 -22.33 -1.03
N LYS A 230 -1.16 -22.40 -0.16
CA LYS A 230 -2.24 -21.41 -0.07
C LYS A 230 -2.53 -21.12 1.39
N LEU A 231 -2.76 -19.85 1.70
CA LEU A 231 -3.16 -19.37 3.02
C LEU A 231 -4.46 -18.58 2.89
N ASP A 232 -5.50 -19.01 3.59
CA ASP A 232 -6.71 -18.22 3.76
C ASP A 232 -6.48 -17.17 4.86
N LEU A 233 -6.47 -15.90 4.48
CA LEU A 233 -6.30 -14.78 5.39
C LEU A 233 -7.52 -14.63 6.31
N GLU A 234 -8.73 -14.94 5.83
CA GLU A 234 -9.96 -14.73 6.58
C GLU A 234 -10.05 -15.60 7.83
N SER A 235 -9.80 -16.91 7.69
CA SER A 235 -9.74 -17.82 8.84
C SER A 235 -8.59 -17.48 9.81
N ASN A 236 -7.51 -16.89 9.32
CA ASN A 236 -6.32 -16.59 10.12
C ASN A 236 -6.36 -15.25 10.86
N ILE A 237 -7.24 -14.32 10.45
CA ILE A 237 -7.32 -12.95 10.99
C ILE A 237 -8.70 -12.67 11.60
N GLY A 238 -9.75 -13.31 11.08
CA GLY A 238 -11.13 -13.18 11.49
C GLY A 238 -12.00 -12.50 10.42
N PRO A 239 -13.23 -12.99 10.15
CA PRO A 239 -14.08 -12.58 9.02
C PRO A 239 -14.48 -11.09 9.02
N LEU A 240 -14.70 -10.53 10.21
CA LEU A 240 -15.06 -9.11 10.39
C LEU A 240 -13.92 -8.15 10.01
N LYS A 241 -12.67 -8.61 10.00
CA LYS A 241 -11.50 -7.80 9.64
C LYS A 241 -11.18 -7.82 8.16
N VAL A 242 -11.59 -8.88 7.45
CA VAL A 242 -11.25 -9.08 6.03
C VAL A 242 -12.26 -8.42 5.10
N SER A 243 -13.55 -8.49 5.42
CA SER A 243 -14.64 -7.95 4.57
C SER A 243 -14.64 -6.43 4.37
N LEU A 244 -13.90 -5.67 5.19
CA LEU A 244 -13.91 -4.20 5.19
C LEU A 244 -12.54 -3.58 4.85
N PHE A 245 -11.43 -4.35 4.76
CA PHE A 245 -10.08 -3.80 4.89
C PHE A 245 -8.98 -4.45 4.00
N LEU A 246 -9.31 -4.83 2.77
CA LEU A 246 -8.35 -5.34 1.78
C LEU A 246 -8.04 -4.32 0.68
N HIS A 247 -7.87 -3.07 1.06
CA HIS A 247 -7.39 -2.00 0.18
C HIS A 247 -6.01 -1.53 0.67
N ASP A 248 -5.15 -1.14 -0.25
CA ASP A 248 -3.78 -0.64 -0.01
C ASP A 248 -2.86 -1.58 0.78
N MET A 249 -2.89 -2.89 0.45
CA MET A 249 -2.06 -3.91 1.08
C MET A 249 -0.58 -3.64 0.83
N GLN A 250 0.16 -3.24 1.87
CA GLN A 250 1.61 -3.07 1.78
C GLN A 250 2.32 -4.36 2.15
N LYS A 251 3.35 -4.68 1.38
CA LYS A 251 4.10 -5.93 1.48
C LYS A 251 5.59 -5.66 1.57
N ILE A 252 6.26 -6.34 2.49
CA ILE A 252 7.72 -6.34 2.58
C ILE A 252 8.21 -7.78 2.79
N ILE A 253 9.32 -8.10 2.15
CA ILE A 253 10.04 -9.35 2.38
C ILE A 253 11.29 -9.02 3.17
N ILE A 254 11.54 -9.80 4.23
CA ILE A 254 12.76 -9.75 5.03
C ILE A 254 13.23 -11.18 5.20
N GLU A 255 14.38 -11.50 4.60
CA GLU A 255 14.89 -12.88 4.55
C GLU A 255 13.80 -13.80 3.96
N ASP A 256 13.41 -14.84 4.68
CA ASP A 256 12.42 -15.83 4.24
C ASP A 256 10.99 -15.53 4.75
N PHE A 257 10.77 -14.34 5.31
CA PHE A 257 9.47 -13.94 5.85
C PHE A 257 8.82 -12.83 5.03
N LEU A 258 7.56 -13.07 4.69
CA LEU A 258 6.67 -12.07 4.13
C LEU A 258 5.91 -11.38 5.26
N PHE A 259 5.91 -10.05 5.24
CA PHE A 259 5.05 -9.24 6.09
C PHE A 259 4.01 -8.54 5.23
N ILE A 260 2.74 -8.76 5.55
CA ILE A 260 1.59 -8.11 4.92
C ILE A 260 0.95 -7.18 5.94
N LEU A 261 0.82 -5.91 5.57
CA LEU A 261 0.02 -4.92 6.30
C LEU A 261 -1.37 -4.84 5.66
N LEU A 262 -2.40 -5.12 6.45
CA LEU A 262 -3.79 -4.92 6.08
C LEU A 262 -4.24 -3.50 6.43
N SER A 263 -5.32 -3.00 5.80
CA SER A 263 -5.86 -1.69 6.19
C SER A 263 -6.57 -1.68 7.54
N SER A 264 -6.84 -2.85 8.13
CA SER A 264 -7.21 -3.00 9.55
C SER A 264 -6.05 -2.69 10.52
N GLY A 265 -4.85 -2.44 9.99
CA GLY A 265 -3.63 -2.22 10.76
C GLY A 265 -2.95 -3.49 11.28
N ASP A 266 -3.48 -4.67 10.95
CA ASP A 266 -2.82 -5.93 11.27
C ASP A 266 -1.59 -6.12 10.38
N ILE A 267 -0.43 -6.36 10.99
CA ILE A 267 0.77 -6.86 10.32
C ILE A 267 0.84 -8.35 10.58
N ILE A 268 0.85 -9.13 9.50
CA ILE A 268 0.94 -10.58 9.53
C ILE A 268 2.31 -10.99 9.03
N LYS A 269 3.00 -11.83 9.80
CA LYS A 269 4.24 -12.47 9.42
C LYS A 269 3.94 -13.88 8.90
N ILE A 270 4.37 -14.16 7.68
CA ILE A 270 4.16 -15.42 6.97
C ILE A 270 5.52 -15.95 6.55
N ASP A 271 5.73 -17.26 6.74
CA ASP A 271 6.89 -17.96 6.20
C ASP A 271 6.72 -18.19 4.70
N LEU A 272 7.66 -17.73 3.87
CA LEU A 272 7.54 -17.78 2.41
C LEU A 272 7.59 -19.21 1.85
N HIS A 273 8.24 -20.14 2.54
CA HIS A 273 8.41 -21.51 2.07
C HIS A 273 7.17 -22.37 2.34
N SER A 274 6.63 -22.30 3.55
CA SER A 274 5.49 -23.10 4.00
C SER A 274 4.13 -22.41 3.82
N GLY A 275 4.11 -21.08 3.65
CA GLY A 275 2.89 -20.29 3.64
C GLY A 275 2.22 -20.15 5.01
N GLN A 276 2.85 -20.65 6.08
CA GLN A 276 2.26 -20.63 7.41
C GLN A 276 2.34 -19.23 8.03
N LYS A 277 1.24 -18.81 8.67
CA LYS A 277 1.23 -17.65 9.54
C LYS A 277 2.07 -17.94 10.79
N ILE A 278 3.14 -17.16 10.98
CA ILE A 278 4.03 -17.25 12.15
C ILE A 278 3.52 -16.40 13.30
N SER A 279 3.15 -15.15 13.02
CA SER A 279 2.65 -14.22 14.02
C SER A 279 1.79 -13.13 13.39
N SER A 280 1.01 -12.43 14.23
CA SER A 280 0.28 -11.24 13.81
C SER A 280 0.16 -10.25 14.95
N GLN A 281 0.30 -8.96 14.64
CA GLN A 281 0.11 -7.90 15.61
C GLN A 281 -0.61 -6.70 14.98
N ASN A 282 -1.55 -6.12 15.73
CA ASN A 282 -2.32 -4.97 15.27
C ASN A 282 -1.64 -3.65 15.67
N PHE A 283 -1.53 -2.73 14.72
CA PHE A 283 -0.96 -1.39 14.90
C PHE A 283 -1.90 -0.29 14.40
N TYR A 284 -3.21 -0.52 14.39
CA TYR A 284 -4.17 0.45 13.85
C TYR A 284 -4.10 1.82 14.56
N PRO A 285 -4.25 2.96 13.85
CA PRO A 285 -4.30 3.08 12.39
C PRO A 285 -2.90 3.17 11.78
N VAL A 286 -2.63 2.35 10.75
CA VAL A 286 -1.34 2.34 10.04
C VAL A 286 -1.46 3.09 8.71
N LYS A 287 -0.41 3.85 8.37
CA LYS A 287 -0.33 4.62 7.11
C LYS A 287 0.74 4.10 6.15
N SER A 288 1.86 3.57 6.65
CA SER A 288 2.96 3.09 5.79
C SER A 288 3.91 2.15 6.51
N LEU A 289 4.50 1.22 5.76
CA LEU A 289 5.41 0.15 6.18
C LEU A 289 6.65 0.13 5.27
N LYS A 290 7.85 -0.07 5.85
CA LYS A 290 9.11 -0.24 5.09
C LYS A 290 10.10 -1.14 5.83
N ASN A 291 10.80 -2.00 5.09
CA ASN A 291 12.03 -2.64 5.56
C ASN A 291 13.24 -1.73 5.27
N PHE A 292 14.09 -1.50 6.27
CA PHE A 292 15.40 -0.90 6.11
C PHE A 292 16.36 -1.42 7.18
N GLY A 293 17.59 -1.78 6.81
CA GLY A 293 18.62 -2.23 7.76
C GLY A 293 18.23 -3.43 8.62
N GLY A 294 17.39 -4.34 8.12
CA GLY A 294 16.89 -5.50 8.86
C GLY A 294 15.88 -5.16 9.96
N LYS A 295 15.26 -3.97 9.89
CA LYS A 295 14.19 -3.52 10.79
C LYS A 295 12.96 -3.13 9.99
N ILE A 296 11.82 -3.20 10.66
CA ILE A 296 10.54 -2.74 10.10
C ILE A 296 10.25 -1.35 10.64
N PHE A 297 9.99 -0.41 9.76
CA PHE A 297 9.57 0.93 10.10
C PHE A 297 8.10 1.12 9.73
N LEU A 298 7.36 1.71 10.66
CA LEU A 298 5.91 1.87 10.58
C LEU A 298 5.51 3.30 10.92
N LEU A 299 4.58 3.86 10.15
CA LEU A 299 3.86 5.08 10.53
C LEU A 299 2.48 4.70 11.06
N GLN A 300 2.27 4.83 12.37
CA GLN A 300 0.98 4.66 13.04
C GLN A 300 0.44 6.03 13.44
N ASP A 301 -0.56 6.53 12.72
CA ASP A 301 -1.03 7.91 12.81
C ASP A 301 0.11 8.96 12.75
N ASN A 302 0.54 9.47 13.91
CA ASN A 302 1.60 10.47 14.09
C ASN A 302 2.87 9.88 14.73
N LEU A 303 2.83 8.58 15.03
CA LEU A 303 3.89 7.85 15.67
C LEU A 303 4.70 7.11 14.61
N PHE A 304 6.00 7.34 14.64
CA PHE A 304 6.93 6.53 13.88
C PHE A 304 7.45 5.43 14.81
N LEU A 305 7.23 4.18 14.42
CA LEU A 305 7.65 3.00 15.17
C LEU A 305 8.75 2.27 14.41
N MET A 306 9.71 1.75 15.17
CA MET A 306 10.69 0.78 14.69
C MET A 306 10.39 -0.55 15.36
N LEU A 307 10.15 -1.59 14.57
CA LEU A 307 9.78 -2.91 15.02
C LEU A 307 10.91 -3.91 14.75
N ASN A 308 11.01 -4.90 15.63
CA ASN A 308 11.83 -6.07 15.42
C ASN A 308 11.11 -7.05 14.48
N PRO A 309 11.68 -7.45 13.33
CA PRO A 309 11.02 -8.39 12.42
C PRO A 309 10.86 -9.81 13.01
N LYS A 310 11.62 -10.16 14.05
CA LYS A 310 11.52 -11.50 14.67
C LYS A 310 10.16 -11.72 15.31
N ASP A 311 9.71 -10.76 16.12
CA ASP A 311 8.56 -10.87 17.03
C ASP A 311 7.58 -9.67 16.94
N LEU A 312 7.81 -8.73 16.02
CA LEU A 312 7.06 -7.47 15.85
C LEU A 312 7.09 -6.54 17.08
N GLN A 313 7.99 -6.76 18.04
CA GLN A 313 8.10 -5.89 19.20
C GLN A 313 8.56 -4.48 18.82
N VAL A 314 7.95 -3.47 19.45
CA VAL A 314 8.31 -2.06 19.29
C VAL A 314 9.66 -1.79 19.96
N LEU A 315 10.70 -1.65 19.15
CA LEU A 315 12.05 -1.30 19.59
C LEU A 315 12.16 0.19 19.94
N ALA A 316 11.57 1.04 19.11
CA ALA A 316 11.56 2.48 19.33
C ALA A 316 10.27 3.14 18.86
N LYS A 317 9.90 4.24 19.53
CA LYS A 317 8.74 5.07 19.22
C LYS A 317 9.14 6.54 19.21
N PHE A 318 8.68 7.26 18.19
CA PHE A 318 8.92 8.68 18.02
C PHE A 318 7.61 9.39 17.69
N ASP A 319 7.32 10.49 18.39
CA ASP A 319 6.12 11.29 18.18
C ASP A 319 6.42 12.50 17.27
N LEU A 320 5.85 12.50 16.08
CA LEU A 320 6.05 13.57 15.10
C LEU A 320 5.39 14.89 15.52
N LEU A 321 4.34 14.88 16.35
CA LEU A 321 3.69 16.11 16.82
C LEU A 321 4.62 16.95 17.69
N ASN A 322 5.42 16.28 18.53
CA ASN A 322 6.41 16.94 19.39
C ASN A 322 7.47 17.67 18.57
N LEU A 323 7.83 17.13 17.40
CA LEU A 323 8.75 17.79 16.46
C LEU A 323 8.11 19.00 15.77
N LEU A 324 6.87 18.86 15.32
CA LEU A 324 6.22 19.84 14.44
C LEU A 324 5.61 21.04 15.19
N LYS A 325 5.48 20.97 16.53
CA LYS A 325 4.88 22.01 17.41
C LYS A 325 3.51 22.52 16.93
N LYS A 326 2.80 21.77 16.08
CA LYS A 326 1.54 22.17 15.44
C LYS A 326 0.59 20.97 15.40
N LYS A 327 -0.44 20.98 16.26
CA LYS A 327 -1.46 19.94 16.36
C LYS A 327 -2.31 19.77 15.09
N GLU A 328 -2.46 20.82 14.27
CA GLU A 328 -3.43 20.86 13.17
C GLU A 328 -2.98 20.23 11.83
N VAL A 329 -1.81 19.61 11.75
CA VAL A 329 -1.18 19.30 10.45
C VAL A 329 -1.39 17.85 9.99
N LEU A 330 -1.86 16.94 10.84
CA LEU A 330 -1.67 15.49 10.61
C LEU A 330 -2.94 14.64 10.38
N ASN A 331 -4.14 15.25 10.33
CA ASN A 331 -5.41 14.51 10.22
C ASN A 331 -5.54 13.63 8.96
N SER A 332 -4.72 13.86 7.94
CA SER A 332 -4.41 12.83 6.94
C SER A 332 -3.02 13.07 6.37
N MET A 333 -2.17 12.05 6.48
CA MET A 333 -0.79 12.10 6.04
C MET A 333 -0.55 11.00 5.02
N LEU A 334 0.00 11.37 3.87
CA LEU A 334 0.69 10.43 3.02
C LEU A 334 2.11 10.31 3.57
N GLY A 335 2.40 9.16 4.18
CA GLY A 335 3.74 8.80 4.63
C GLY A 335 4.42 7.92 3.59
N ARG A 336 5.62 8.28 3.14
CA ARG A 336 6.41 7.42 2.27
C ARG A 336 7.84 7.32 2.79
N PHE A 337 8.30 6.09 2.91
CA PHE A 337 9.69 5.79 3.22
C PHE A 337 10.51 5.70 1.94
N ASP A 338 11.77 6.08 2.06
CA ASP A 338 12.74 5.89 0.99
C ASP A 338 14.16 5.67 1.51
N GLU A 339 14.97 5.04 0.70
CA GLU A 339 16.38 4.78 0.99
C GLU A 339 17.27 5.49 -0.04
N ILE A 340 18.10 6.42 0.42
CA ILE A 340 19.04 7.15 -0.44
C ILE A 340 20.43 7.03 0.17
N ASN A 341 21.38 6.46 -0.57
CA ASN A 341 22.78 6.29 -0.13
C ASN A 341 22.87 5.59 1.24
N ASN A 342 22.15 4.47 1.42
CA ASN A 342 22.08 3.69 2.65
C ASN A 342 21.62 4.51 3.88
N LYS A 343 20.74 5.50 3.67
CA LYS A 343 20.07 6.27 4.71
C LYS A 343 18.57 6.22 4.48
N LEU A 344 17.83 5.99 5.55
CA LEU A 344 16.38 6.00 5.50
C LEU A 344 15.88 7.44 5.63
N TYR A 345 15.11 7.86 4.64
CA TYR A 345 14.35 9.08 4.64
C TYR A 345 12.88 8.74 4.80
N PHE A 346 12.16 9.64 5.47
CA PHE A 346 10.74 9.51 5.67
C PHE A 346 10.08 10.84 5.32
N TYR A 347 9.13 10.78 4.39
CA TYR A 347 8.44 11.94 3.86
C TYR A 347 6.99 11.91 4.30
N VAL A 348 6.53 13.03 4.84
CA VAL A 348 5.16 13.21 5.31
C VAL A 348 4.55 14.35 4.56
N LEU A 349 3.49 14.07 3.80
CA LEU A 349 2.68 15.10 3.17
C LEU A 349 1.35 15.25 3.91
N SER A 350 1.16 16.44 4.48
CA SER A 350 -0.12 16.84 5.08
C SER A 350 -1.17 17.15 4.01
N ASN A 351 -2.44 16.97 4.35
CA ASN A 351 -3.59 17.40 3.53
C ASN A 351 -3.59 18.90 3.17
N LYS A 352 -2.97 19.76 3.99
CA LYS A 352 -2.77 21.18 3.72
C LYS A 352 -1.68 21.44 2.66
N GLY A 353 -0.99 20.40 2.19
CA GLY A 353 0.04 20.47 1.15
C GLY A 353 1.43 20.79 1.67
N ASN A 354 1.68 20.66 2.98
CA ASN A 354 3.02 20.79 3.53
C ASN A 354 3.72 19.42 3.54
N LEU A 355 4.92 19.39 2.96
CA LEU A 355 5.85 18.28 3.02
C LEU A 355 6.82 18.48 4.19
N PHE A 356 7.02 17.41 4.94
CA PHE A 356 8.06 17.28 5.94
C PHE A 356 8.99 16.16 5.54
N GLU A 357 10.27 16.44 5.59
CA GLU A 357 11.32 15.47 5.30
C GLU A 357 12.05 15.13 6.59
N PHE A 358 12.15 13.85 6.88
CA PHE A 358 12.85 13.32 8.03
C PHE A 358 13.99 12.41 7.60
N ASN A 359 15.12 12.48 8.31
CA ASN A 359 16.17 11.48 8.22
C ASN A 359 16.09 10.56 9.45
N VAL A 360 16.14 9.27 9.20
CA VAL A 360 16.07 8.23 10.23
C VAL A 360 17.47 7.61 10.38
N LYS A 361 18.09 7.83 11.53
CA LYS A 361 19.29 7.12 12.00
C LYS A 361 18.95 6.38 13.31
N ASN A 362 19.66 6.70 14.39
CA ASN A 362 19.30 6.31 15.76
C ASN A 362 18.23 7.25 16.37
N SER A 363 17.87 8.30 15.65
CA SER A 363 16.91 9.33 16.00
C SER A 363 16.25 9.85 14.72
N ILE A 364 15.10 10.51 14.87
CA ILE A 364 14.41 11.18 13.76
C ILE A 364 14.79 12.65 13.77
N PHE A 365 15.33 13.12 12.65
CA PHE A 365 15.68 14.52 12.42
C PHE A 365 14.78 15.12 11.36
N LEU A 366 14.07 16.20 11.69
CA LEU A 366 13.39 17.02 10.68
C LEU A 366 14.44 17.79 9.87
N LEU A 367 14.56 17.49 8.58
CA LEU A 367 15.51 18.12 7.68
C LEU A 367 14.94 19.38 7.03
N SER A 368 13.72 19.29 6.52
CA SER A 368 13.11 20.37 5.75
C SER A 368 11.59 20.38 5.87
N GLN A 369 11.03 21.58 5.67
CA GLN A 369 9.58 21.79 5.55
C GLN A 369 9.31 22.68 4.33
N GLN A 370 8.43 22.23 3.44
CA GLN A 370 8.07 22.94 2.21
C GLN A 370 6.56 22.87 1.96
N LYS A 371 6.00 23.86 1.26
CA LYS A 371 4.60 23.86 0.82
C LYS A 371 4.55 23.54 -0.68
N ILE A 372 3.88 22.46 -1.05
CA ILE A 372 3.77 22.00 -2.43
C ILE A 372 2.39 22.35 -3.00
N SER A 373 1.38 21.53 -2.70
CA SER A 373 0.02 21.67 -3.21
C SER A 373 -0.91 20.78 -2.38
N LYS A 374 -2.19 21.15 -2.36
CA LYS A 374 -3.25 20.23 -1.92
C LYS A 374 -3.47 19.15 -2.99
N ASN A 375 -4.15 18.07 -2.61
CA ASN A 375 -4.63 17.00 -3.51
C ASN A 375 -3.52 16.23 -4.26
N ILE A 376 -2.37 16.03 -3.63
CA ILE A 376 -1.39 15.05 -4.07
C ILE A 376 -1.93 13.66 -3.75
N ARG A 377 -1.79 12.73 -4.69
CA ARG A 377 -2.18 11.33 -4.54
C ARG A 377 -0.99 10.41 -4.38
N ASN A 378 0.09 10.69 -5.10
CA ASN A 378 1.28 9.85 -5.09
C ASN A 378 2.53 10.71 -4.89
N ILE A 379 3.50 10.15 -4.17
CA ILE A 379 4.83 10.72 -3.93
C ILE A 379 5.79 9.69 -4.46
N PHE A 380 6.71 10.02 -5.35
CA PHE A 380 7.69 9.05 -5.86
C PHE A 380 9.07 9.70 -5.96
N LEU A 381 10.10 8.87 -6.09
CA LEU A 381 11.47 9.35 -6.19
C LEU A 381 12.11 8.97 -7.52
N HIS A 382 12.97 9.86 -7.99
CA HIS A 382 13.79 9.65 -9.16
C HIS A 382 15.13 10.36 -8.94
N ARG A 383 16.24 9.61 -9.03
CA ARG A 383 17.61 10.10 -8.84
C ARG A 383 17.81 10.90 -7.53
N GLY A 384 17.25 10.41 -6.43
CA GLY A 384 17.34 11.05 -5.11
C GLY A 384 16.52 12.33 -4.96
N LYS A 385 15.70 12.70 -5.95
CA LYS A 385 14.73 13.79 -5.87
C LYS A 385 13.33 13.25 -5.71
N ILE A 386 12.52 13.96 -4.94
CA ILE A 386 11.11 13.64 -4.73
C ILE A 386 10.30 14.34 -5.81
N HIS A 387 9.24 13.69 -6.25
CA HIS A 387 8.27 14.18 -7.21
C HIS A 387 6.87 13.81 -6.72
N PHE A 388 5.86 14.55 -7.18
CA PHE A 388 4.48 14.35 -6.75
C PHE A 388 3.55 14.23 -7.95
N LEU A 389 2.53 13.40 -7.79
CA LEU A 389 1.44 13.27 -8.74
C LEU A 389 0.13 13.67 -8.05
N SER A 390 -0.58 14.64 -8.64
CA SER A 390 -1.95 14.97 -8.25
C SER A 390 -2.94 14.22 -9.14
N ASN A 391 -4.22 14.60 -9.07
CA ASN A 391 -5.26 14.05 -9.95
C ASN A 391 -4.95 14.23 -11.45
N ASN A 392 -4.16 15.21 -11.87
CA ASN A 392 -3.98 15.52 -13.29
C ASN A 392 -2.64 16.20 -13.64
N SER A 393 -1.78 16.44 -12.66
CA SER A 393 -0.53 17.18 -12.81
C SER A 393 0.60 16.46 -12.11
N ILE A 394 1.81 16.66 -12.61
CA ILE A 394 3.06 16.31 -11.94
C ILE A 394 3.69 17.56 -11.32
N PHE A 395 4.30 17.39 -10.16
CA PHE A 395 5.17 18.38 -9.53
C PHE A 395 6.57 17.77 -9.42
N TYR A 396 7.54 18.34 -10.11
CA TYR A 396 8.91 17.81 -10.14
C TYR A 396 9.93 18.87 -9.78
N ASN A 397 11.00 18.43 -9.13
CA ASN A 397 12.09 19.29 -8.72
C ASN A 397 13.14 19.40 -9.84
N ILE A 398 13.47 20.64 -10.23
CA ILE A 398 14.42 20.93 -11.32
C ILE A 398 15.87 20.99 -10.82
N ASN A 399 16.10 21.27 -9.53
CA ASN A 399 17.43 21.51 -8.97
C ASN A 399 18.11 20.25 -8.47
#